data_AF-A0A7C6RX18-F1
#
_entry.id   AF-A0A7C6RX18-F1
#
_cell.length_a   1.000
_cell.length_b   1.000
_cell.length_c   1.000
_cell.angle_alpha   90.00
_cell.angle_beta   90.00
_cell.angle_gamma   90.00
#
_symmetry.space_group_name_H-M   'P 1'
#
loop_
_entity.id
_entity.type
_entity.pdbx_description
1 polymer ?
#
loop_
_entity_poly.entity_id
_entity_poly.type
_entity_poly.pdbx_seq_one_letter_code
_entity_poly.pdbx_strand_id
1 'polypeptide(L)'
;MITPEHRPRILVLNDQMPFSDQIPNLGDRAHQCGLRTLAERCGGVELVSGTWKPFPYRDERAYRRAGADPRVFVAWERRARNYSATRAAVEARVLRWLPQWLPTGLMNRLDAVARRHTGLDLIAALAPRFLRAYHARAFMAQLATARLALFNGGGLLADHLGRYLPERLFQLYLAKRAGLTVAAVNYSVSLGREDYRALAAPVLRSLDWHLVREPLSRAQLLELGVNPTRVAVVHDAAFYAPLGYWPVSGGEPALAMGIMVRGDRPVDLDAWAALVEALRRRFGVEVHFFQGCRKHDPPIRAALGRRCQLADDGRFVDYPELVAHLRSLRLLITERYHGVVFAALAGTPVVPVVATTPKTDGLLTLLDYPLRPLPPLPHAAVADYLKACAWALAHRESLSRQLAAAARRARDRLRDDYARLFRALVGSDSGDSRVESL
;
A
#
# COMPACT_ATOMS: atom_id res chain seq x y z
N MET A 1 -5.78 29.82 -15.74
CA MET A 1 -4.91 28.63 -15.59
C MET A 1 -3.85 28.96 -14.57
N ILE A 2 -3.74 28.19 -13.47
CA ILE A 2 -2.64 28.35 -12.50
C ILE A 2 -1.38 27.83 -13.18
N THR A 3 -0.34 28.66 -13.33
CA THR A 3 0.95 28.21 -13.85
C THR A 3 1.53 27.15 -12.92
N PRO A 4 2.24 26.11 -13.42
CA PRO A 4 2.77 25.02 -12.60
C PRO A 4 3.53 25.47 -11.35
N GLU A 5 4.16 26.64 -11.40
CA GLU A 5 4.97 27.23 -10.31
C GLU A 5 4.16 27.67 -9.08
N HIS A 6 2.83 27.80 -9.19
CA HIS A 6 1.97 28.31 -8.10
C HIS A 6 1.07 27.25 -7.47
N ARG A 7 1.26 25.96 -7.80
CA ARG A 7 0.45 24.91 -7.19
C ARG A 7 0.80 24.72 -5.71
N PRO A 8 -0.19 24.61 -4.81
CA PRO A 8 0.07 24.27 -3.42
C PRO A 8 0.84 22.95 -3.34
N ARG A 9 1.90 22.94 -2.53
CA ARG A 9 2.80 21.79 -2.37
C ARG A 9 2.42 21.03 -1.10
N ILE A 10 2.11 19.75 -1.24
CA ILE A 10 1.79 18.86 -0.12
C ILE A 10 2.96 17.90 0.10
N LEU A 11 3.50 17.89 1.31
CA LEU A 11 4.58 16.97 1.67
C LEU A 11 4.01 15.56 1.88
N VAL A 12 4.36 14.62 1.01
CA VAL A 12 3.93 13.22 1.17
C VAL A 12 4.86 12.49 2.12
N LEU A 13 4.31 12.07 3.26
CA LEU A 13 4.99 11.26 4.26
C LEU A 13 4.92 9.79 3.84
N ASN A 14 5.98 9.03 4.17
CA ASN A 14 6.10 7.62 3.81
C ASN A 14 6.03 7.32 2.30
N ASP A 15 6.36 8.33 1.50
CA ASP A 15 6.32 8.23 0.06
C ASP A 15 7.37 7.24 -0.50
N GLN A 16 6.98 6.50 -1.55
CA GLN A 16 7.90 5.73 -2.38
C GLN A 16 7.91 6.22 -3.84
N MET A 17 7.34 7.40 -4.13
CA MET A 17 7.12 7.91 -5.49
C MET A 17 8.35 8.09 -6.39
N PRO A 18 9.59 8.40 -5.95
CA PRO A 18 10.71 8.37 -6.91
C PRO A 18 11.04 6.96 -7.40
N PHE A 19 10.41 5.93 -6.83
CA PHE A 19 10.66 4.53 -7.10
C PHE A 19 9.38 3.76 -7.39
N SER A 20 8.30 4.43 -7.81
CA SER A 20 7.00 3.77 -7.98
C SER A 20 7.10 2.58 -8.94
N ASP A 21 7.87 2.69 -10.03
CA ASP A 21 8.19 1.61 -10.97
C ASP A 21 8.98 0.44 -10.33
N GLN A 22 9.71 0.72 -9.25
CA GLN A 22 10.58 -0.23 -8.55
C GLN A 22 9.90 -0.89 -7.34
N ILE A 23 8.69 -0.46 -6.95
CA ILE A 23 7.94 -1.08 -5.85
C ILE A 23 7.56 -2.51 -6.26
N PRO A 24 8.04 -3.53 -5.54
CA PRO A 24 7.86 -4.92 -5.96
C PRO A 24 6.39 -5.38 -5.89
N ASN A 25 5.56 -4.71 -5.09
CA ASN A 25 4.14 -5.00 -4.94
C ASN A 25 3.31 -4.15 -5.91
N LEU A 26 2.67 -4.81 -6.88
CA LEU A 26 1.84 -4.16 -7.90
C LEU A 26 0.69 -3.35 -7.28
N GLY A 27 0.14 -3.85 -6.17
CA GLY A 27 -0.90 -3.16 -5.43
C GLY A 27 -0.44 -1.84 -4.83
N ASP A 28 0.73 -1.83 -4.19
CA ASP A 28 1.29 -0.61 -3.60
C ASP A 28 1.67 0.42 -4.68
N ARG A 29 2.02 -0.04 -5.89
CA ARG A 29 2.19 0.82 -7.09
C ARG A 29 0.89 1.48 -7.52
N ALA A 30 -0.12 0.68 -7.82
CA ALA A 30 -1.43 1.16 -8.26
C ALA A 30 -2.00 2.17 -7.26
N HIS A 31 -1.90 1.84 -5.98
CA HIS A 31 -2.29 2.68 -4.86
C HIS A 31 -1.62 4.07 -4.92
N GLN A 32 -0.29 4.14 -5.10
CA GLN A 32 0.42 5.41 -5.17
C GLN A 32 0.10 6.20 -6.44
N CYS A 33 0.05 5.52 -7.59
CA CYS A 33 -0.33 6.13 -8.86
C CYS A 33 -1.75 6.71 -8.79
N GLY A 34 -2.68 6.00 -8.15
CA GLY A 34 -4.05 6.45 -7.93
C GLY A 34 -4.13 7.70 -7.05
N LEU A 35 -3.41 7.74 -5.92
CA LEU A 35 -3.33 8.93 -5.07
C LEU A 35 -2.77 10.14 -5.83
N ARG A 36 -1.71 9.95 -6.60
CA ARG A 36 -1.13 11.01 -7.42
C ARG A 36 -2.12 11.51 -8.47
N THR A 37 -2.81 10.59 -9.14
CA THR A 37 -3.85 10.94 -10.14
C THR A 37 -5.00 11.73 -9.48
N LEU A 38 -5.40 11.37 -8.26
CA LEU A 38 -6.39 12.12 -7.48
C LEU A 38 -5.88 13.52 -7.12
N ALA A 39 -4.64 13.66 -6.66
CA ALA A 39 -4.04 14.95 -6.32
C ALA A 39 -3.95 15.89 -7.53
N GLU A 40 -3.46 15.38 -8.67
CA GLU A 40 -3.35 16.13 -9.91
C GLU A 40 -4.72 16.57 -10.44
N ARG A 41 -5.72 15.66 -10.46
CA ARG A 41 -7.02 15.93 -11.08
C ARG A 41 -8.02 16.65 -10.17
N CYS A 42 -7.96 16.41 -8.87
CA CYS A 42 -8.99 16.88 -7.92
C CYS A 42 -8.50 18.03 -7.05
N GLY A 43 -7.20 18.05 -6.71
CA GLY A 43 -6.62 19.07 -5.84
C GLY A 43 -5.95 20.21 -6.60
N GLY A 44 -5.45 19.97 -7.81
CA GLY A 44 -4.55 20.93 -8.47
C GLY A 44 -3.27 21.16 -7.66
N VAL A 45 -2.90 20.19 -6.81
CA VAL A 45 -1.77 20.27 -5.88
C VAL A 45 -0.57 19.50 -6.42
N GLU A 46 0.62 19.96 -6.07
CA GLU A 46 1.85 19.22 -6.31
C GLU A 46 2.14 18.34 -5.09
N LEU A 47 2.26 17.03 -5.29
CA LEU A 47 2.75 16.14 -4.25
C LEU A 47 4.27 16.12 -4.25
N VAL A 48 4.86 16.61 -3.16
CA VAL A 48 6.32 16.62 -2.97
C VAL A 48 6.71 15.48 -2.07
N SER A 49 7.61 14.62 -2.55
CA SER A 49 8.11 13.51 -1.76
C SER A 49 8.85 14.00 -0.52
N GLY A 50 8.50 13.48 0.67
CA GLY A 50 9.23 13.72 1.91
C GLY A 50 10.63 13.11 1.98
N THR A 51 11.17 12.67 0.85
CA THR A 51 12.38 11.86 0.67
C THR A 51 12.33 10.50 1.38
N TRP A 52 12.83 9.48 0.70
CA TRP A 52 12.67 8.09 1.10
C TRP A 52 13.54 7.73 2.34
N LYS A 53 12.84 7.46 3.46
CA LYS A 53 13.04 6.56 4.65
C LYS A 53 14.45 6.22 5.13
N PRO A 54 14.65 5.77 6.39
CA PRO A 54 14.01 5.91 7.71
C PRO A 54 14.62 7.03 8.52
N PHE A 55 13.75 7.79 9.19
CA PHE A 55 14.19 8.78 10.13
C PHE A 55 13.39 8.69 11.42
N PRO A 56 14.04 8.44 12.58
CA PRO A 56 15.37 7.87 12.76
C PRO A 56 15.37 6.36 12.45
N TYR A 57 16.55 5.80 12.16
CA TYR A 57 16.84 4.34 12.16
C TYR A 57 16.72 3.74 13.56
N ARG A 58 15.55 3.87 14.16
CA ARG A 58 15.23 3.24 15.41
C ARG A 58 14.14 2.23 15.06
N ASP A 59 14.64 1.07 14.67
CA ASP A 59 13.80 -0.10 14.47
C ASP A 59 13.19 -0.54 15.81
N GLU A 60 12.39 -1.60 15.75
CA GLU A 60 11.79 -2.22 16.93
C GLU A 60 12.74 -2.37 18.11
N ARG A 61 14.03 -2.65 17.90
CA ARG A 61 14.97 -2.87 19.00
C ARG A 61 15.28 -1.59 19.75
N ALA A 62 15.39 -0.47 19.04
CA ALA A 62 15.60 0.83 19.67
C ALA A 62 14.33 1.30 20.38
N TYR A 63 13.15 0.97 19.84
CA TYR A 63 11.86 1.22 20.50
C TYR A 63 11.66 0.35 21.74
N ARG A 64 11.84 -0.98 21.64
CA ARG A 64 11.73 -1.93 22.77
C ARG A 64 12.68 -1.56 23.90
N ARG A 65 13.92 -1.15 23.59
CA ARG A 65 14.87 -0.62 24.58
C ARG A 65 14.40 0.65 25.30
N ALA A 66 13.53 1.43 24.66
CA ALA A 66 12.96 2.65 25.23
C ALA A 66 11.63 2.41 25.98
N GLY A 67 11.17 1.16 26.12
CA GLY A 67 10.07 0.80 27.03
C GLY A 67 8.66 1.15 26.55
N ALA A 68 8.40 1.14 25.24
CA ALA A 68 7.08 1.45 24.66
C ALA A 68 6.45 2.80 25.05
N ASP A 69 7.27 3.73 25.52
CA ASP A 69 6.83 5.03 26.01
C ASP A 69 6.76 6.05 24.87
N PRO A 70 5.63 6.75 24.63
CA PRO A 70 5.52 7.83 23.65
C PRO A 70 6.58 8.94 23.79
N ARG A 71 7.15 9.15 24.98
CA ARG A 71 8.28 10.08 25.22
C ARG A 71 9.52 9.74 24.39
N VAL A 72 9.60 8.52 23.86
CA VAL A 72 10.59 8.10 22.89
C VAL A 72 10.68 9.06 21.69
N PHE A 73 9.54 9.59 21.21
CA PHE A 73 9.51 10.53 20.09
C PHE A 73 10.13 11.88 20.43
N VAL A 74 9.94 12.40 21.65
CA VAL A 74 10.60 13.64 22.09
C VAL A 74 12.12 13.48 22.08
N ALA A 75 12.63 12.35 22.59
CA ALA A 75 14.06 12.07 22.57
C ALA A 75 14.60 11.90 21.13
N TRP A 76 13.80 11.38 20.21
CA TRP A 76 14.17 11.22 18.80
C TRP A 76 14.20 12.57 18.08
N GLU A 77 13.19 13.42 18.33
CA GLU A 77 13.12 14.79 17.81
C GLU A 77 14.32 15.62 18.29
N ARG A 78 14.64 15.60 19.58
CA ARG A 78 15.82 16.30 20.11
C ARG A 78 17.09 15.86 19.40
N ARG A 79 17.28 14.55 19.22
CA ARG A 79 18.43 14.02 18.48
C ARG A 79 18.45 14.48 17.02
N ALA A 80 17.28 14.53 16.37
CA ALA A 80 17.15 14.99 14.99
C ALA A 80 17.58 16.45 14.83
N ARG A 81 17.14 17.32 15.75
CA ARG A 81 17.46 18.75 15.75
C ARG A 81 18.93 19.01 16.09
N ASN A 82 19.55 18.16 16.90
CA ASN A 82 20.94 18.31 17.35
C ASN A 82 21.99 17.88 16.31
N TYR A 83 21.60 17.43 15.12
CA TYR A 83 22.56 17.19 14.04
C TYR A 83 23.14 18.51 13.52
N SER A 84 24.44 18.73 13.75
CA SER A 84 25.16 19.94 13.30
C SER A 84 25.07 20.13 11.78
N ALA A 85 24.97 21.37 11.32
CA ALA A 85 25.01 21.72 9.90
C ALA A 85 26.29 21.21 9.21
N THR A 86 27.45 21.32 9.88
CA THR A 86 28.74 20.85 9.38
C THR A 86 28.71 19.36 9.04
N ARG A 87 28.25 18.51 9.98
CA ARG A 87 28.13 17.07 9.73
C ARG A 87 27.23 16.75 8.55
N ALA A 88 26.08 17.41 8.45
CA ALA A 88 25.17 17.18 7.33
C ALA A 88 25.74 17.63 5.99
N ALA A 89 26.51 18.72 5.96
CA ALA A 89 27.23 19.18 4.76
C ALA A 89 28.32 18.18 4.33
N VAL A 90 29.03 17.59 5.29
CA VAL A 90 30.00 16.50 5.03
C VAL A 90 29.28 15.27 4.48
N GLU A 91 28.21 14.81 5.13
CA GLU A 91 27.41 13.66 4.68
C GLU A 91 26.81 13.91 3.28
N ALA A 92 26.37 15.13 2.97
CA ALA A 92 25.91 15.52 1.63
C ALA A 92 27.04 15.47 0.58
N ARG A 93 28.27 15.85 0.95
CA ARG A 93 29.44 15.74 0.06
C ARG A 93 29.79 14.27 -0.19
N VAL A 94 29.78 13.44 0.86
CA VAL A 94 29.97 11.98 0.74
C VAL A 94 28.93 11.39 -0.21
N LEU A 95 27.65 11.75 -0.08
CA LEU A 95 26.59 11.25 -0.97
C LEU A 95 26.87 11.57 -2.45
N ARG A 96 27.36 12.78 -2.74
CA ARG A 96 27.71 13.21 -4.11
C ARG A 96 28.95 12.50 -4.67
N TRP A 97 29.91 12.15 -3.81
CA TRP A 97 31.20 11.59 -4.21
C TRP A 97 31.20 10.06 -4.24
N LEU A 98 30.31 9.42 -3.48
CA LEU A 98 30.20 7.96 -3.38
C LEU A 98 30.08 7.25 -4.74
N PRO A 99 29.29 7.74 -5.73
CA PRO A 99 29.25 7.13 -7.06
C PRO A 99 30.58 7.17 -7.81
N GLN A 100 31.42 8.17 -7.52
CA GLN A 100 32.68 8.41 -8.23
C GLN A 100 33.84 7.56 -7.69
N TRP A 101 33.74 7.07 -6.45
CA TRP A 101 34.80 6.31 -5.81
C TRP A 101 34.76 4.80 -6.09
N LEU A 102 33.62 4.28 -6.55
CA LEU A 102 33.48 2.87 -6.84
C LEU A 102 33.69 2.63 -8.34
N PRO A 103 34.51 1.63 -8.74
CA PRO A 103 34.61 1.24 -10.14
C PRO A 103 33.21 0.94 -10.70
N THR A 104 32.89 1.47 -11.88
CA THR A 104 31.55 1.39 -12.48
C THR A 104 31.02 -0.04 -12.52
N GLY A 105 31.88 -1.02 -12.82
CA GLY A 105 31.51 -2.44 -12.84
C GLY A 105 31.11 -3.00 -11.46
N LEU A 106 31.80 -2.59 -10.39
CA LEU A 106 31.45 -3.00 -9.03
C LEU A 106 30.16 -2.30 -8.58
N MET A 107 30.01 -1.00 -8.86
CA MET A 107 28.80 -0.25 -8.51
C MET A 107 27.57 -0.87 -9.16
N ASN A 108 27.62 -1.17 -10.47
CA ASN A 108 26.51 -1.79 -11.18
C ASN A 108 26.11 -3.15 -10.58
N ARG A 109 27.08 -3.96 -10.14
CA ARG A 109 26.82 -5.23 -9.46
C ARG A 109 26.15 -5.04 -8.11
N LEU A 110 26.66 -4.11 -7.30
CA LEU A 110 26.09 -3.80 -5.99
C LEU A 110 24.69 -3.18 -6.11
N ASP A 111 24.47 -2.32 -7.10
CA ASP A 111 23.16 -1.76 -7.44
C ASP A 111 22.19 -2.85 -7.87
N ALA A 112 22.59 -3.80 -8.72
CA ALA A 112 21.74 -4.91 -9.11
C ALA A 112 21.34 -5.78 -7.90
N VAL A 113 22.28 -6.03 -6.98
CA VAL A 113 22.00 -6.74 -5.71
C VAL A 113 21.06 -5.93 -4.82
N ALA A 114 21.32 -4.63 -4.63
CA ALA A 114 20.47 -3.74 -3.84
C ALA A 114 19.06 -3.66 -4.42
N ARG A 115 18.91 -3.47 -5.73
CA ARG A 115 17.64 -3.43 -6.44
C ARG A 115 16.90 -4.75 -6.32
N ARG A 116 17.60 -5.88 -6.41
CA ARG A 116 17.00 -7.21 -6.22
C ARG A 116 16.43 -7.41 -4.81
N HIS A 117 17.13 -6.93 -3.77
CA HIS A 117 16.71 -7.16 -2.37
C HIS A 117 15.73 -6.11 -1.83
N THR A 118 15.92 -4.86 -2.24
CA THR A 118 15.25 -3.68 -1.67
C THR A 118 14.31 -3.00 -2.66
N GLY A 119 14.48 -3.23 -3.95
CA GLY A 119 13.82 -2.48 -5.01
C GLY A 119 14.49 -1.14 -5.32
N LEU A 120 15.68 -0.84 -4.79
CA LEU A 120 16.31 0.48 -4.89
C LEU A 120 17.78 0.36 -5.26
N ASP A 121 18.35 1.41 -5.85
CA ASP A 121 19.80 1.48 -6.01
C ASP A 121 20.52 1.45 -4.65
N LEU A 122 21.81 1.09 -4.69
CA LEU A 122 22.64 0.90 -3.52
C LEU A 122 22.68 2.16 -2.67
N ILE A 123 22.85 3.31 -3.31
CA ILE A 123 23.00 4.58 -2.62
C ILE A 123 21.69 4.93 -1.91
N ALA A 124 20.55 4.86 -2.57
CA ALA A 124 19.26 5.04 -1.95
C ALA A 124 19.10 4.08 -0.77
N ALA A 125 19.40 2.78 -0.94
CA ALA A 125 19.24 1.76 0.09
C ALA A 125 20.16 1.94 1.33
N LEU A 126 21.34 2.53 1.15
CA LEU A 126 22.36 2.69 2.19
C LEU A 126 22.44 4.11 2.77
N ALA A 127 22.24 5.14 1.96
CA ALA A 127 22.43 6.54 2.33
C ALA A 127 21.71 6.90 3.62
N PRO A 128 20.43 6.55 3.83
CA PRO A 128 19.81 6.97 5.07
C PRO A 128 20.48 6.28 6.29
N ARG A 129 21.03 5.05 6.15
CA ARG A 129 21.63 4.29 7.28
C ARG A 129 22.86 4.99 7.82
N PHE A 130 23.66 5.53 6.91
CA PHE A 130 24.98 6.09 7.17
C PHE A 130 24.98 7.61 7.22
N LEU A 131 24.09 8.27 6.46
CA LEU A 131 24.03 9.72 6.28
C LEU A 131 22.84 10.33 7.05
N ARG A 132 22.73 9.97 8.33
CA ARG A 132 21.58 10.30 9.17
C ARG A 132 21.41 11.79 9.40
N ALA A 133 22.50 12.55 9.53
CA ALA A 133 22.44 13.99 9.76
C ALA A 133 21.94 14.72 8.52
N TYR A 134 22.39 14.30 7.34
CA TYR A 134 21.90 14.82 6.06
C TYR A 134 20.40 14.61 5.93
N HIS A 135 19.92 13.37 6.05
CA HIS A 135 18.49 13.06 5.93
C HIS A 135 17.64 13.72 7.02
N ALA A 136 18.13 13.78 8.27
CA ALA A 136 17.46 14.51 9.35
C ALA A 136 17.18 15.95 8.96
N ARG A 137 18.22 16.67 8.58
CA ARG A 137 18.14 18.11 8.29
C ARG A 137 17.36 18.37 7.02
N ALA A 138 17.51 17.54 5.99
CA ALA A 138 16.72 17.62 4.77
C ALA A 138 15.23 17.49 5.09
N PHE A 139 14.83 16.47 5.86
CA PHE A 139 13.44 16.28 6.26
C PHE A 139 12.91 17.42 7.14
N MET A 140 13.70 17.89 8.12
CA MET A 140 13.30 19.04 8.95
C MET A 140 13.18 20.34 8.14
N ALA A 141 14.03 20.55 7.13
CA ALA A 141 13.91 21.68 6.22
C ALA A 141 12.64 21.58 5.36
N GLN A 142 12.32 20.39 4.85
CA GLN A 142 11.05 20.15 4.14
C GLN A 142 9.84 20.47 5.02
N LEU A 143 9.83 19.98 6.26
CA LEU A 143 8.78 20.29 7.24
C LEU A 143 8.65 21.80 7.49
N ALA A 144 9.77 22.53 7.60
CA ALA A 144 9.74 23.97 7.86
C ALA A 144 9.16 24.79 6.69
N THR A 145 9.23 24.26 5.47
CA THR A 145 8.67 24.92 4.26
C THR A 145 7.29 24.43 3.88
N ALA A 146 6.84 23.30 4.44
CA ALA A 146 5.56 22.71 4.13
C ALA A 146 4.46 23.26 5.04
N ARG A 147 3.27 23.49 4.47
CA ARG A 147 2.07 23.86 5.23
C ARG A 147 1.21 22.64 5.58
N LEU A 148 1.31 21.60 4.73
CA LEU A 148 0.45 20.44 4.72
C LEU A 148 1.30 19.18 4.57
N ALA A 149 0.94 18.12 5.27
CA ALA A 149 1.51 16.80 5.06
C ALA A 149 0.44 15.74 4.86
N LEU A 150 0.71 14.81 3.95
CA LEU A 150 -0.18 13.70 3.62
C LEU A 150 0.56 12.39 3.81
N PHE A 151 0.12 11.56 4.75
CA PHE A 151 0.68 10.24 4.97
C PHE A 151 -0.09 9.21 4.17
N ASN A 152 0.55 8.64 3.16
CA ASN A 152 -0.02 7.56 2.37
C ASN A 152 0.33 6.21 3.01
N GLY A 153 -0.60 5.63 3.77
CA GLY A 153 -0.26 4.60 4.75
C GLY A 153 -0.34 3.15 4.26
N GLY A 154 -1.19 2.84 3.28
CA GLY A 154 -1.38 1.46 2.83
C GLY A 154 -1.67 0.49 3.98
N GLY A 155 -0.95 -0.64 4.03
CA GLY A 155 -1.08 -1.61 5.12
C GLY A 155 -0.06 -1.43 6.26
N LEU A 156 0.56 -0.26 6.42
CA LEU A 156 1.80 -0.11 7.21
C LEU A 156 1.61 0.07 8.72
N LEU A 157 0.39 0.36 9.19
CA LEU A 157 0.09 0.51 10.61
C LEU A 157 -0.50 -0.80 11.16
N ALA A 158 0.36 -1.82 11.32
CA ALA A 158 -0.07 -3.14 11.75
C ALA A 158 0.98 -3.83 12.63
N ASP A 159 0.54 -4.73 13.52
CA ASP A 159 1.42 -5.44 14.45
C ASP A 159 2.53 -6.25 13.76
N HIS A 160 2.20 -6.94 12.67
CA HIS A 160 3.17 -7.72 11.89
C HIS A 160 4.24 -6.85 11.21
N LEU A 161 4.05 -5.52 11.18
CA LEU A 161 5.01 -4.52 10.70
C LEU A 161 5.60 -3.69 11.85
N GLY A 162 5.49 -4.19 13.08
CA GLY A 162 5.97 -3.53 14.30
C GLY A 162 7.40 -3.02 14.23
N ARG A 163 8.27 -3.69 13.46
CA ARG A 163 9.64 -3.24 13.19
C ARG A 163 9.72 -1.82 12.59
N TYR A 164 8.75 -1.45 11.77
CA TYR A 164 8.69 -0.18 11.05
C TYR A 164 7.65 0.78 11.62
N LEU A 165 6.73 0.31 12.46
CA LEU A 165 5.62 1.10 13.00
C LEU A 165 6.10 2.37 13.74
N PRO A 166 7.07 2.32 14.68
CA PRO A 166 7.55 3.53 15.37
C PRO A 166 8.10 4.60 14.43
N GLU A 167 8.81 4.20 13.36
CA GLU A 167 9.33 5.12 12.34
C GLU A 167 8.19 5.86 11.62
N ARG A 168 7.12 5.13 11.24
CA ARG A 168 5.95 5.71 10.55
C ARG A 168 5.23 6.71 11.45
N LEU A 169 5.00 6.34 12.71
CA LEU A 169 4.37 7.19 13.70
C LEU A 169 5.23 8.42 14.01
N PHE A 170 6.55 8.28 14.03
CA PHE A 170 7.44 9.42 14.28
C PHE A 170 7.40 10.47 13.16
N GLN A 171 7.23 10.08 11.89
CA GLN A 171 7.06 11.04 10.78
C GLN A 171 5.79 11.88 10.96
N LEU A 172 4.68 11.23 11.31
CA LEU A 172 3.40 11.88 11.63
C LEU A 172 3.54 12.82 12.82
N TYR A 173 4.18 12.35 13.89
CA TYR A 173 4.48 13.15 15.09
C TYR A 173 5.27 14.41 14.75
N LEU A 174 6.36 14.29 13.96
CA LEU A 174 7.18 15.44 13.57
C LEU A 174 6.40 16.45 12.73
N ALA A 175 5.56 15.99 11.80
CA ALA A 175 4.73 16.87 10.99
C ALA A 175 3.75 17.67 11.85
N LYS A 176 3.05 17.02 12.79
CA LYS A 176 2.17 17.73 13.75
C LYS A 176 2.94 18.69 14.66
N ARG A 177 4.12 18.28 15.15
CA ARG A 177 4.98 19.15 15.98
C ARG A 177 5.52 20.36 15.24
N ALA A 178 5.69 20.27 13.92
CA ALA A 178 6.04 21.38 13.06
C ALA A 178 4.84 22.30 12.74
N GLY A 179 3.64 22.01 13.26
CA GLY A 179 2.46 22.84 13.10
C GLY A 179 1.69 22.59 11.80
N LEU A 180 2.00 21.54 11.05
CA LEU A 180 1.34 21.25 9.78
C LEU A 180 -0.07 20.69 10.02
N THR A 181 -0.96 20.94 9.06
CA THR A 181 -2.17 20.13 8.89
C THR A 181 -1.75 18.80 8.28
N VAL A 182 -2.12 17.70 8.93
CA VAL A 182 -1.70 16.34 8.58
C VAL A 182 -2.92 15.46 8.36
N ALA A 183 -2.99 14.88 7.16
CA ALA A 183 -3.95 13.85 6.80
C ALA A 183 -3.26 12.50 6.64
N ALA A 184 -3.78 11.46 7.28
CA ALA A 184 -3.45 10.07 6.95
C ALA A 184 -4.49 9.52 5.99
N VAL A 185 -4.07 9.05 4.83
CA VAL A 185 -4.98 8.63 3.76
C VAL A 185 -4.64 7.26 3.21
N ASN A 186 -5.65 6.65 2.58
CA ASN A 186 -5.59 5.36 1.93
C ASN A 186 -4.84 4.31 2.75
N TYR A 187 -5.30 4.06 3.97
CA TYR A 187 -4.58 3.13 4.86
C TYR A 187 -5.50 2.28 5.69
N SER A 188 -4.92 1.18 6.20
CA SER A 188 -5.53 0.29 7.16
C SER A 188 -4.75 0.31 8.47
N VAL A 189 -5.44 0.14 9.59
CA VAL A 189 -4.87 -0.03 10.92
C VAL A 189 -5.23 -1.43 11.41
N SER A 190 -4.26 -2.14 11.98
CA SER A 190 -4.45 -3.47 12.57
C SER A 190 -3.48 -3.65 13.75
N LEU A 191 -3.77 -2.96 14.85
CA LEU A 191 -2.98 -2.94 16.09
C LEU A 191 -3.70 -3.69 17.21
N GLY A 192 -3.34 -4.95 17.42
CA GLY A 192 -3.84 -5.78 18.53
C GLY A 192 -2.99 -5.67 19.79
N ARG A 193 -1.68 -5.44 19.64
CA ARG A 193 -0.76 -5.33 20.78
C ARG A 193 -0.92 -4.02 21.55
N GLU A 194 -1.08 -4.12 22.87
CA GLU A 194 -1.27 -2.96 23.75
C GLU A 194 -0.11 -1.96 23.67
N ASP A 195 1.15 -2.43 23.61
CA ASP A 195 2.32 -1.56 23.53
C ASP A 195 2.37 -0.74 22.23
N TYR A 196 1.85 -1.28 21.13
CA TYR A 196 1.72 -0.54 19.87
C TYR A 196 0.52 0.39 19.85
N ARG A 197 -0.59 0.00 20.48
CA ARG A 197 -1.75 0.88 20.66
C ARG A 197 -1.37 2.09 21.51
N ALA A 198 -0.66 1.89 22.62
CA ALA A 198 -0.17 2.95 23.50
C ALA A 198 0.75 3.94 22.76
N LEU A 199 1.63 3.45 21.87
CA LEU A 199 2.47 4.29 21.04
C LEU A 199 1.70 5.06 19.95
N ALA A 200 0.78 4.37 19.27
CA ALA A 200 0.09 4.91 18.11
C ALA A 200 -0.99 5.93 18.51
N ALA A 201 -1.71 5.68 19.60
CA ALA A 201 -2.90 6.44 19.95
C ALA A 201 -2.65 7.97 20.10
N PRO A 202 -1.61 8.44 20.84
CA PRO A 202 -1.34 9.88 20.96
C PRO A 202 -1.05 10.54 19.61
N VAL A 203 -0.31 9.87 18.72
CA VAL A 203 0.02 10.39 17.39
C VAL A 203 -1.21 10.41 16.51
N LEU A 204 -1.97 9.31 16.45
CA LEU A 204 -3.13 9.21 15.57
C LEU A 204 -4.24 10.17 16.00
N ARG A 205 -4.50 10.34 17.30
CA ARG A 205 -5.45 11.35 17.80
C ARG A 205 -5.08 12.79 17.43
N SER A 206 -3.78 13.05 17.25
CA SER A 206 -3.30 14.39 16.92
C SER A 206 -3.51 14.80 15.46
N LEU A 207 -3.85 13.84 14.57
CA LEU A 207 -4.02 14.14 13.14
C LEU A 207 -5.33 14.88 12.88
N ASP A 208 -5.35 15.63 11.78
CA ASP A 208 -6.50 16.46 11.41
C ASP A 208 -7.52 15.65 10.62
N TRP A 209 -7.04 14.71 9.80
CA TRP A 209 -7.88 13.86 8.96
C TRP A 209 -7.37 12.42 8.87
N HIS A 210 -8.31 11.49 8.85
CA HIS A 210 -8.11 10.06 8.61
C HIS A 210 -9.05 9.58 7.52
N LEU A 211 -8.49 9.19 6.38
CA LEU A 211 -9.21 8.54 5.29
C LEU A 211 -8.76 7.09 5.25
N VAL A 212 -9.46 6.23 6.00
CA VAL A 212 -9.17 4.80 6.04
C VAL A 212 -9.89 4.07 4.92
N ARG A 213 -9.26 3.03 4.37
CA ARG A 213 -9.76 2.38 3.16
C ARG A 213 -10.79 1.27 3.38
N GLU A 214 -11.19 1.04 4.62
CA GLU A 214 -12.22 0.06 5.00
C GLU A 214 -12.75 0.29 6.44
N PRO A 215 -13.96 -0.23 6.78
CA PRO A 215 -14.66 0.09 8.03
C PRO A 215 -14.00 -0.40 9.33
N LEU A 216 -13.28 -1.53 9.32
CA LEU A 216 -12.67 -2.08 10.53
C LEU A 216 -11.52 -1.20 11.03
N SER A 217 -10.74 -0.62 10.12
CA SER A 217 -9.75 0.40 10.46
C SER A 217 -10.38 1.63 11.09
N ARG A 218 -11.57 2.04 10.65
CA ARG A 218 -12.31 3.13 11.31
C ARG A 218 -12.66 2.75 12.73
N ALA A 219 -13.26 1.57 12.94
CA ALA A 219 -13.61 1.09 14.28
C ALA A 219 -12.38 1.10 15.22
N GLN A 220 -11.24 0.58 14.76
CA GLN A 220 -10.02 0.57 15.55
C GLN A 220 -9.46 1.98 15.83
N LEU A 221 -9.57 2.94 14.91
CA LEU A 221 -9.21 4.33 15.20
C LEU A 221 -10.10 4.95 16.28
N LEU A 222 -11.40 4.66 16.27
CA LEU A 222 -12.32 5.13 17.31
C LEU A 222 -11.95 4.54 18.68
N GLU A 223 -11.59 3.25 18.74
CA GLU A 223 -11.08 2.62 19.96
C GLU A 223 -9.77 3.25 20.46
N LEU A 224 -8.93 3.79 19.57
CA LEU A 224 -7.73 4.54 19.93
C LEU A 224 -8.04 5.99 20.38
N GLY A 225 -9.32 6.37 20.40
CA GLY A 225 -9.83 7.67 20.82
C GLY A 225 -9.73 8.76 19.75
N VAL A 226 -9.62 8.39 18.47
CA VAL A 226 -9.66 9.36 17.37
C VAL A 226 -11.08 9.90 17.23
N ASN A 227 -11.21 11.22 17.08
CA ASN A 227 -12.52 11.87 16.94
C ASN A 227 -13.27 11.34 15.70
N PRO A 228 -14.50 10.81 15.85
CA PRO A 228 -15.28 10.29 14.73
C PRO A 228 -15.47 11.26 13.56
N THR A 229 -15.53 12.57 13.80
CA THR A 229 -15.72 13.59 12.75
C THR A 229 -14.48 13.80 11.88
N ARG A 230 -13.34 13.27 12.30
CA ARG A 230 -12.08 13.30 11.54
C ARG A 230 -11.80 12.00 10.79
N VAL A 231 -12.67 11.00 10.88
CA VAL A 231 -12.46 9.67 10.30
C VAL A 231 -13.52 9.36 9.25
N ALA A 232 -13.10 9.38 7.99
CA ALA A 232 -13.88 8.94 6.85
C ALA A 232 -13.43 7.54 6.40
N VAL A 233 -14.41 6.69 6.02
CA VAL A 233 -14.13 5.47 5.26
C VAL A 233 -14.21 5.81 3.79
N VAL A 234 -13.10 5.64 3.08
CA VAL A 234 -12.99 5.82 1.63
C VAL A 234 -12.62 4.50 0.97
N HIS A 235 -12.65 4.44 -0.37
CA HIS A 235 -12.09 3.29 -1.08
C HIS A 235 -10.55 3.38 -1.17
N ASP A 236 -9.89 2.30 -1.60
CA ASP A 236 -8.45 2.35 -1.85
C ASP A 236 -8.15 3.16 -3.12
N ALA A 237 -7.18 4.08 -3.07
CA ALA A 237 -6.81 4.89 -4.23
C ALA A 237 -6.35 4.06 -5.44
N ALA A 238 -5.98 2.78 -5.27
CA ALA A 238 -5.72 1.86 -6.37
C ALA A 238 -6.90 1.73 -7.36
N PHE A 239 -8.14 1.96 -6.92
CA PHE A 239 -9.30 2.03 -7.84
C PHE A 239 -9.19 3.18 -8.85
N TYR A 240 -8.50 4.27 -8.49
CA TYR A 240 -8.31 5.45 -9.32
C TYR A 240 -6.97 5.43 -10.09
N ALA A 241 -6.21 4.33 -10.01
CA ALA A 241 -4.97 4.18 -10.74
C ALA A 241 -5.20 4.17 -12.26
N PRO A 242 -4.33 4.81 -13.06
CA PRO A 242 -4.45 4.78 -14.52
C PRO A 242 -4.19 3.37 -15.05
N LEU A 243 -5.20 2.79 -15.72
CA LEU A 243 -5.09 1.44 -16.31
C LEU A 243 -4.51 1.44 -17.73
N GLY A 244 -4.21 2.61 -18.31
CA GLY A 244 -3.80 2.71 -19.71
C GLY A 244 -4.80 2.08 -20.69
N TYR A 245 -4.34 1.89 -21.93
CA TYR A 245 -5.01 1.03 -22.91
C TYR A 245 -4.23 -0.28 -23.01
N TRP A 246 -4.92 -1.38 -22.73
CA TRP A 246 -4.42 -2.72 -23.00
C TRP A 246 -5.46 -3.41 -23.86
N PRO A 247 -5.12 -3.83 -25.10
CA PRO A 247 -6.05 -4.53 -25.94
C PRO A 247 -6.47 -5.81 -25.21
N VAL A 248 -7.74 -5.87 -24.84
CA VAL A 248 -8.35 -7.14 -24.44
C VAL A 248 -8.67 -7.82 -25.76
N SER A 249 -8.11 -8.99 -26.00
CA SER A 249 -8.62 -9.86 -27.06
C SER A 249 -10.11 -10.08 -26.77
N GLY A 250 -10.99 -9.52 -27.59
CA GLY A 250 -12.44 -9.49 -27.39
C GLY A 250 -13.14 -10.85 -27.51
N GLY A 251 -12.44 -11.94 -27.20
CA GLY A 251 -13.00 -13.28 -27.17
C GLY A 251 -13.70 -13.58 -25.84
N GLU A 252 -14.48 -14.66 -25.85
CA GLU A 252 -14.94 -15.32 -24.63
C GLU A 252 -13.77 -15.45 -23.63
N PRO A 253 -14.00 -15.21 -22.33
CA PRO A 253 -13.01 -15.47 -21.31
C PRO A 253 -12.46 -16.88 -21.52
N ALA A 254 -11.14 -17.02 -21.51
CA ALA A 254 -10.52 -18.33 -21.61
C ALA A 254 -11.15 -19.27 -20.56
N LEU A 255 -11.12 -20.58 -20.81
CA LEU A 255 -11.44 -21.60 -19.81
C LEU A 255 -10.35 -21.60 -18.72
N ALA A 256 -10.17 -20.47 -18.02
CA ALA A 256 -9.04 -20.19 -17.16
C ALA A 256 -9.49 -19.61 -15.82
N MET A 257 -8.84 -20.04 -14.76
CA MET A 257 -8.95 -19.47 -13.42
C MET A 257 -7.58 -19.01 -12.93
N GLY A 258 -7.57 -17.93 -12.15
CA GLY A 258 -6.36 -17.43 -11.51
C GLY A 258 -6.27 -17.84 -10.06
N ILE A 259 -5.05 -18.10 -9.57
CA ILE A 259 -4.72 -18.13 -8.15
C ILE A 259 -3.66 -17.08 -7.84
N MET A 260 -3.82 -16.37 -6.72
CA MET A 260 -2.89 -15.37 -6.24
C MET A 260 -2.66 -15.55 -4.73
N VAL A 261 -1.63 -16.35 -4.43
CA VAL A 261 -1.28 -16.81 -3.07
C VAL A 261 -0.15 -15.95 -2.51
N ARG A 262 -0.18 -15.65 -1.21
CA ARG A 262 0.88 -14.86 -0.57
C ARG A 262 2.09 -15.74 -0.25
N GLY A 263 3.27 -15.40 -0.76
CA GLY A 263 4.51 -16.09 -0.38
C GLY A 263 5.27 -15.52 0.82
N ASP A 264 4.67 -14.61 1.59
CA ASP A 264 5.25 -14.09 2.84
C ASP A 264 4.71 -14.80 4.10
N ARG A 265 4.06 -15.95 3.92
CA ARG A 265 3.51 -16.79 4.99
C ARG A 265 3.73 -18.27 4.70
N PRO A 266 3.62 -19.17 5.71
CA PRO A 266 3.54 -20.60 5.46
C PRO A 266 2.36 -20.92 4.52
N VAL A 267 2.61 -21.76 3.53
CA VAL A 267 1.62 -22.20 2.54
C VAL A 267 1.63 -23.73 2.52
N ASP A 268 0.44 -24.33 2.68
CA ASP A 268 0.25 -25.76 2.45
C ASP A 268 0.23 -26.03 0.93
N LEU A 269 1.41 -26.32 0.39
CA LEU A 269 1.60 -26.54 -1.03
C LEU A 269 0.88 -27.80 -1.54
N ASP A 270 0.61 -28.79 -0.67
CA ASP A 270 -0.09 -30.02 -1.05
C ASP A 270 -1.59 -29.77 -1.16
N ALA A 271 -2.15 -28.98 -0.24
CA ALA A 271 -3.54 -28.54 -0.34
C ALA A 271 -3.80 -27.67 -1.58
N TRP A 272 -2.91 -26.72 -1.88
CA TRP A 272 -3.02 -25.92 -3.10
C TRP A 272 -2.89 -26.78 -4.37
N ALA A 273 -1.97 -27.75 -4.40
CA ALA A 273 -1.86 -28.68 -5.52
C ALA A 273 -3.13 -29.52 -5.70
N ALA A 274 -3.68 -30.05 -4.60
CA ALA A 274 -4.93 -30.80 -4.62
C ALA A 274 -6.10 -29.94 -5.13
N LEU A 275 -6.17 -28.67 -4.72
CA LEU A 275 -7.17 -27.73 -5.23
C LEU A 275 -7.00 -27.50 -6.73
N VAL A 276 -5.78 -27.24 -7.22
CA VAL A 276 -5.51 -27.04 -8.66
C VAL A 276 -6.00 -28.23 -9.49
N GLU A 277 -5.63 -29.44 -9.08
CA GLU A 277 -6.05 -30.67 -9.76
C GLU A 277 -7.56 -30.86 -9.72
N ALA A 278 -8.19 -30.57 -8.58
CA ALA A 278 -9.64 -30.66 -8.45
C ALA A 278 -10.37 -29.61 -9.31
N LEU A 279 -9.83 -28.39 -9.43
CA LEU A 279 -10.38 -27.35 -10.31
C LEU A 279 -10.34 -27.79 -11.78
N ARG A 280 -9.20 -28.33 -12.24
CA ARG A 280 -9.02 -28.87 -13.59
C ARG A 280 -10.01 -29.99 -13.88
N ARG A 281 -10.06 -31.00 -13.02
CA ARG A 281 -10.94 -32.18 -13.20
C ARG A 281 -12.42 -31.81 -13.17
N ARG A 282 -12.81 -30.92 -12.25
CA ARG A 282 -14.23 -30.58 -12.05
C ARG A 282 -14.77 -29.57 -13.05
N PHE A 283 -13.97 -28.57 -13.44
CA PHE A 283 -14.43 -27.45 -14.25
C PHE A 283 -13.83 -27.40 -15.65
N GLY A 284 -12.87 -28.27 -15.98
CA GLY A 284 -12.21 -28.28 -17.28
C GLY A 284 -11.45 -26.99 -17.58
N VAL A 285 -10.86 -26.38 -16.55
CA VAL A 285 -10.16 -25.09 -16.65
C VAL A 285 -8.65 -25.22 -16.55
N GLU A 286 -7.94 -24.34 -17.25
CA GLU A 286 -6.56 -24.01 -16.97
C GLU A 286 -6.46 -23.19 -15.69
N VAL A 287 -5.38 -23.39 -14.94
CA VAL A 287 -5.13 -22.66 -13.69
C VAL A 287 -3.81 -21.92 -13.80
N HIS A 288 -3.89 -20.61 -13.62
CA HIS A 288 -2.79 -19.67 -13.79
C HIS A 288 -2.36 -19.09 -12.45
N PHE A 289 -1.05 -18.96 -12.22
CA PHE A 289 -0.53 -18.31 -11.02
C PHE A 289 -0.23 -16.82 -11.29
N PHE A 290 -0.90 -15.93 -10.57
CA PHE A 290 -0.67 -14.49 -10.64
C PHE A 290 0.22 -14.01 -9.49
N GLN A 291 1.29 -13.27 -9.81
CA GLN A 291 2.16 -12.66 -8.81
C GLN A 291 1.69 -11.26 -8.44
N GLY A 292 1.21 -11.06 -7.21
CA GLY A 292 0.88 -9.73 -6.70
C GLY A 292 2.11 -8.98 -6.14
N CYS A 293 3.10 -9.72 -5.65
CA CYS A 293 4.33 -9.21 -5.06
C CYS A 293 5.55 -9.93 -5.65
N ARG A 294 6.38 -9.20 -6.40
CA ARG A 294 7.61 -9.71 -7.03
C ARG A 294 8.66 -10.23 -6.05
N LYS A 295 8.58 -9.84 -4.78
CA LYS A 295 9.54 -10.24 -3.76
C LYS A 295 9.15 -11.53 -3.07
N HIS A 296 7.88 -11.65 -2.67
CA HIS A 296 7.43 -12.74 -1.81
C HIS A 296 6.80 -13.90 -2.60
N ASP A 297 6.16 -13.65 -3.74
CA ASP A 297 5.44 -14.69 -4.49
C ASP A 297 6.29 -15.65 -5.33
N PRO A 298 7.50 -15.30 -5.84
CA PRO A 298 8.25 -16.20 -6.71
C PRO A 298 8.56 -17.60 -6.14
N PRO A 299 8.93 -17.77 -4.86
CA PRO A 299 9.17 -19.11 -4.31
C PRO A 299 7.93 -20.00 -4.35
N ILE A 300 6.75 -19.46 -3.99
CA ILE A 300 5.48 -20.21 -4.01
C ILE A 300 5.07 -20.54 -5.44
N ARG A 301 5.15 -19.57 -6.36
CA ARG A 301 4.91 -19.83 -7.80
C ARG A 301 5.78 -20.97 -8.30
N ALA A 302 7.09 -20.93 -8.03
CA ALA A 302 8.02 -21.95 -8.51
C ALA A 302 7.70 -23.32 -7.91
N ALA A 303 7.32 -23.38 -6.62
CA ALA A 303 6.96 -24.63 -5.97
C ALA A 303 5.65 -25.22 -6.52
N LEU A 304 4.60 -24.43 -6.65
CA LEU A 304 3.32 -24.88 -7.23
C LEU A 304 3.44 -25.19 -8.73
N GLY A 305 4.20 -24.41 -9.48
CA GLY A 305 4.47 -24.64 -10.90
C GLY A 305 5.13 -26.00 -11.15
N ARG A 306 6.13 -26.37 -10.33
CA ARG A 306 6.75 -27.72 -10.42
C ARG A 306 5.78 -28.84 -10.05
N ARG A 307 4.92 -28.64 -9.06
CA ARG A 307 4.00 -29.67 -8.55
C ARG A 307 2.79 -29.89 -9.45
N CYS A 308 2.25 -28.83 -10.03
CA CYS A 308 0.97 -28.87 -10.74
C CYS A 308 1.09 -28.50 -12.21
N GLN A 309 2.28 -28.25 -12.76
CA GLN A 309 2.44 -27.80 -14.16
C GLN A 309 1.52 -26.61 -14.48
N LEU A 310 1.54 -25.58 -13.64
CA LEU A 310 0.69 -24.39 -13.83
C LEU A 310 1.07 -23.66 -15.12
N ALA A 311 0.07 -23.10 -15.80
CA ALA A 311 0.30 -22.14 -16.87
C ALA A 311 0.96 -20.90 -16.25
N ASP A 312 2.09 -20.49 -16.83
CA ASP A 312 2.89 -19.40 -16.32
C ASP A 312 2.69 -18.15 -17.19
N ASP A 313 1.75 -17.30 -16.77
CA ASP A 313 1.51 -15.99 -17.42
C ASP A 313 2.66 -14.99 -17.19
N GLY A 314 3.75 -15.42 -16.57
CA GLY A 314 4.95 -14.63 -16.41
C GLY A 314 4.92 -13.68 -15.21
N ARG A 315 5.85 -12.73 -15.23
CA ARG A 315 5.94 -11.68 -14.21
C ARG A 315 5.37 -10.41 -14.82
N PHE A 316 4.16 -10.02 -14.40
CA PHE A 316 3.58 -8.76 -14.85
C PHE A 316 4.53 -7.60 -14.58
N VAL A 317 4.80 -6.81 -15.62
CA VAL A 317 5.67 -5.65 -15.55
C VAL A 317 4.98 -4.56 -14.74
N ASP A 318 3.66 -4.42 -14.89
CA ASP A 318 2.88 -3.43 -14.17
C ASP A 318 1.43 -3.85 -13.89
N TYR A 319 0.74 -3.11 -13.03
CA TYR A 319 -0.64 -3.43 -12.62
C TYR A 319 -1.68 -3.30 -13.75
N PRO A 320 -1.53 -2.41 -14.76
CA PRO A 320 -2.43 -2.38 -15.90
C PRO A 320 -2.47 -3.69 -16.69
N GLU A 321 -1.30 -4.29 -16.93
CA GLU A 321 -1.14 -5.58 -17.60
C GLU A 321 -1.83 -6.70 -16.80
N LEU A 322 -1.60 -6.74 -15.48
CA LEU A 322 -2.28 -7.68 -14.59
C LEU A 322 -3.81 -7.53 -14.68
N VAL A 323 -4.34 -6.30 -14.61
CA VAL A 323 -5.79 -6.06 -14.73
C VAL A 323 -6.33 -6.52 -16.09
N ALA A 324 -5.58 -6.31 -17.18
CA ALA A 324 -5.96 -6.78 -18.51
C ALA A 324 -6.03 -8.32 -18.57
N HIS A 325 -5.05 -9.03 -18.00
CA HIS A 325 -5.10 -10.49 -17.92
C HIS A 325 -6.22 -11.00 -17.00
N LEU A 326 -6.49 -10.33 -15.88
CA LEU A 326 -7.59 -10.74 -15.01
C LEU A 326 -8.94 -10.71 -15.74
N ARG A 327 -9.15 -9.80 -16.70
CA ARG A 327 -10.39 -9.71 -17.49
C ARG A 327 -10.69 -10.96 -18.31
N SER A 328 -9.66 -11.72 -18.72
CA SER A 328 -9.84 -12.94 -19.50
C SER A 328 -10.16 -14.17 -18.65
N LEU A 329 -10.10 -14.05 -17.32
CA LEU A 329 -10.37 -15.16 -16.41
C LEU A 329 -11.86 -15.33 -16.12
N ARG A 330 -12.23 -16.56 -15.76
CA ARG A 330 -13.56 -16.87 -15.22
C ARG A 330 -13.70 -16.52 -13.76
N LEU A 331 -12.62 -16.68 -13.00
CA LEU A 331 -12.59 -16.54 -11.54
C LEU A 331 -11.15 -16.31 -11.06
N LEU A 332 -10.97 -15.54 -9.99
CA LEU A 332 -9.71 -15.40 -9.26
C LEU A 332 -9.86 -15.92 -7.82
N ILE A 333 -8.95 -16.77 -7.35
CA ILE A 333 -8.82 -17.13 -5.93
C ILE A 333 -7.65 -16.33 -5.36
N THR A 334 -7.84 -15.51 -4.32
CA THR A 334 -6.76 -14.63 -3.85
C THR A 334 -6.72 -14.38 -2.35
N GLU A 335 -5.51 -14.37 -1.82
CA GLU A 335 -5.15 -13.98 -0.46
C GLU A 335 -4.64 -12.52 -0.38
N ARG A 336 -4.54 -11.86 -1.53
CA ARG A 336 -3.98 -10.50 -1.67
C ARG A 336 -5.14 -9.51 -1.72
N TYR A 337 -5.14 -8.53 -0.80
CA TYR A 337 -6.08 -7.40 -0.81
C TYR A 337 -6.20 -6.74 -2.20
N HIS A 338 -5.05 -6.41 -2.82
CA HIS A 338 -5.06 -5.80 -4.14
C HIS A 338 -5.44 -6.78 -5.26
N GLY A 339 -5.40 -8.10 -5.03
CA GLY A 339 -5.97 -9.08 -5.95
C GLY A 339 -7.49 -8.87 -6.10
N VAL A 340 -8.18 -8.61 -5.00
CA VAL A 340 -9.62 -8.27 -5.00
C VAL A 340 -9.87 -6.92 -5.69
N VAL A 341 -9.06 -5.89 -5.40
CA VAL A 341 -9.17 -4.58 -6.06
C VAL A 341 -8.99 -4.69 -7.57
N PHE A 342 -7.96 -5.40 -8.04
CA PHE A 342 -7.69 -5.57 -9.46
C PHE A 342 -8.75 -6.44 -10.14
N ALA A 343 -9.25 -7.49 -9.47
CA ALA A 343 -10.38 -8.28 -9.96
C ALA A 343 -11.64 -7.41 -10.11
N ALA A 344 -11.91 -6.50 -9.17
CA ALA A 344 -13.02 -5.57 -9.26
C ALA A 344 -12.88 -4.62 -10.45
N LEU A 345 -11.68 -4.07 -10.69
CA LEU A 345 -11.37 -3.24 -11.86
C LEU A 345 -11.45 -4.02 -13.19
N ALA A 346 -11.18 -5.32 -13.16
CA ALA A 346 -11.31 -6.22 -14.28
C ALA A 346 -12.75 -6.73 -14.50
N GLY A 347 -13.64 -6.62 -13.50
CA GLY A 347 -14.94 -7.28 -13.53
C GLY A 347 -14.85 -8.81 -13.42
N THR A 348 -13.78 -9.32 -12.81
CA THR A 348 -13.52 -10.75 -12.62
C THR A 348 -14.03 -11.18 -11.25
N PRO A 349 -14.93 -12.18 -11.13
CA PRO A 349 -15.35 -12.67 -9.83
C PRO A 349 -14.17 -13.21 -9.02
N VAL A 350 -14.31 -13.18 -7.70
CA VAL A 350 -13.24 -13.53 -6.78
C VAL A 350 -13.73 -14.50 -5.70
N VAL A 351 -12.95 -15.54 -5.40
CA VAL A 351 -13.05 -16.29 -4.14
C VAL A 351 -11.99 -15.72 -3.20
N PRO A 352 -12.38 -14.86 -2.26
CA PRO A 352 -11.43 -14.24 -1.35
C PRO A 352 -10.94 -15.23 -0.30
N VAL A 353 -9.70 -15.07 0.13
CA VAL A 353 -9.09 -15.86 1.19
C VAL A 353 -8.57 -14.93 2.28
N VAL A 354 -8.77 -15.31 3.54
CA VAL A 354 -8.34 -14.57 4.73
C VAL A 354 -6.83 -14.32 4.68
N ALA A 355 -6.49 -13.03 4.77
CA ALA A 355 -5.12 -12.55 4.88
C ALA A 355 -4.72 -12.39 6.36
N THR A 356 -3.53 -11.86 6.63
CA THR A 356 -3.01 -11.62 7.99
C THR A 356 -3.75 -10.53 8.77
N THR A 357 -4.66 -9.80 8.12
CA THR A 357 -5.40 -8.66 8.67
C THR A 357 -6.81 -8.68 8.10
N PRO A 358 -7.84 -8.24 8.83
CA PRO A 358 -9.24 -8.34 8.40
C PRO A 358 -9.62 -7.31 7.32
N LYS A 359 -8.65 -6.59 6.74
CA LYS A 359 -8.87 -5.59 5.69
C LYS A 359 -9.55 -6.15 4.44
N THR A 360 -9.40 -7.44 4.14
CA THR A 360 -10.08 -8.05 2.99
C THR A 360 -11.59 -8.10 3.23
N ASP A 361 -12.03 -8.46 4.44
CA ASP A 361 -13.44 -8.45 4.84
C ASP A 361 -14.05 -7.04 4.73
N GLY A 362 -13.31 -6.05 5.23
CA GLY A 362 -13.71 -4.64 5.14
C GLY A 362 -13.85 -4.16 3.68
N LEU A 363 -12.93 -4.56 2.79
CA LEU A 363 -13.04 -4.26 1.36
C LEU A 363 -14.25 -4.93 0.72
N LEU A 364 -14.50 -6.20 1.01
CA LEU A 364 -15.65 -6.91 0.44
C LEU A 364 -16.97 -6.30 0.89
N THR A 365 -17.03 -5.82 2.14
CA THR A 365 -18.17 -5.06 2.67
C THR A 365 -18.39 -3.77 1.86
N LEU A 366 -17.34 -3.02 1.55
CA LEU A 366 -17.43 -1.81 0.71
C LEU A 366 -17.84 -2.09 -0.74
N LEU A 367 -17.53 -3.28 -1.26
CA LEU A 367 -17.91 -3.71 -2.60
C LEU A 367 -19.28 -4.40 -2.63
N ASP A 368 -19.93 -4.56 -1.48
CA ASP A 368 -21.16 -5.34 -1.30
C ASP A 368 -21.04 -6.80 -1.77
N TYR A 369 -19.81 -7.35 -1.75
CA TYR A 369 -19.52 -8.64 -2.38
C TYR A 369 -20.05 -9.82 -1.53
N PRO A 370 -20.82 -10.76 -2.11
CA PRO A 370 -21.59 -11.74 -1.34
C PRO A 370 -20.75 -12.87 -0.74
N LEU A 371 -19.57 -13.15 -1.28
CA LEU A 371 -18.68 -14.19 -0.74
C LEU A 371 -17.81 -13.64 0.38
N ARG A 372 -17.86 -14.32 1.53
CA ARG A 372 -16.94 -14.07 2.64
C ARG A 372 -15.58 -14.71 2.36
N PRO A 373 -14.47 -14.16 2.90
CA PRO A 373 -13.17 -14.79 2.83
C PRO A 373 -13.16 -16.19 3.42
N LEU A 374 -12.65 -17.16 2.65
CA LEU A 374 -12.37 -18.50 3.16
C LEU A 374 -11.11 -18.46 4.05
N PRO A 375 -11.00 -19.33 5.07
CA PRO A 375 -9.76 -19.45 5.84
C PRO A 375 -8.57 -19.81 4.90
N PRO A 376 -7.30 -19.55 5.29
CA PRO A 376 -6.15 -20.08 4.56
C PRO A 376 -6.33 -21.57 4.30
N LEU A 377 -5.97 -22.07 3.12
CA LEU A 377 -6.30 -23.43 2.66
C LEU A 377 -5.43 -24.52 3.32
N PRO A 378 -5.93 -25.31 4.29
CA PRO A 378 -5.40 -26.64 4.59
C PRO A 378 -6.01 -27.68 3.64
N HIS A 379 -5.42 -28.89 3.62
CA HIS A 379 -5.93 -30.00 2.81
C HIS A 379 -7.42 -30.30 3.06
N ALA A 380 -7.86 -30.24 4.33
CA ALA A 380 -9.26 -30.50 4.71
C ALA A 380 -10.26 -29.47 4.14
N ALA A 381 -9.81 -28.27 3.73
CA ALA A 381 -10.69 -27.20 3.24
C ALA A 381 -10.83 -27.17 1.71
N VAL A 382 -10.19 -28.08 0.97
CA VAL A 382 -10.27 -28.11 -0.51
C VAL A 382 -11.73 -28.20 -0.99
N ALA A 383 -12.57 -28.97 -0.31
CA ALA A 383 -13.99 -29.12 -0.65
C ALA A 383 -14.76 -27.79 -0.55
N ASP A 384 -14.49 -26.99 0.49
CA ASP A 384 -15.14 -25.68 0.69
C ASP A 384 -14.74 -24.69 -0.41
N TYR A 385 -13.47 -24.70 -0.80
CA TYR A 385 -12.99 -23.90 -1.93
C TYR A 385 -13.67 -24.29 -3.24
N LEU A 386 -13.80 -25.60 -3.53
CA LEU A 386 -14.51 -26.08 -4.71
C LEU A 386 -15.99 -25.68 -4.71
N LYS A 387 -16.65 -25.72 -3.55
CA LYS A 387 -18.04 -25.26 -3.38
C LYS A 387 -18.16 -23.77 -3.66
N ALA A 388 -17.26 -22.95 -3.10
CA ALA A 388 -17.24 -21.51 -3.34
C ALA A 388 -16.96 -21.18 -4.82
N CYS A 389 -16.03 -21.90 -5.47
CA CYS A 389 -15.74 -21.73 -6.90
C CYS A 389 -16.95 -22.12 -7.77
N ALA A 390 -17.61 -23.24 -7.48
CA ALA A 390 -18.80 -23.66 -8.20
C ALA A 390 -19.92 -22.61 -8.10
N TRP A 391 -20.16 -22.09 -6.89
CA TRP A 391 -21.14 -21.03 -6.68
C TRP A 391 -20.77 -19.74 -7.42
N ALA A 392 -19.50 -19.30 -7.34
CA ALA A 392 -19.03 -18.09 -8.00
C ALA A 392 -19.15 -18.20 -9.53
N LEU A 393 -18.84 -19.36 -10.10
CA LEU A 393 -19.00 -19.63 -11.52
C LEU A 393 -20.47 -19.63 -11.95
N ALA A 394 -21.36 -20.24 -11.16
CA ALA A 394 -22.80 -20.25 -11.44
C ALA A 394 -23.41 -18.82 -11.43
N HIS A 395 -22.82 -17.91 -10.66
CA HIS A 395 -23.26 -16.50 -10.55
C HIS A 395 -22.33 -15.53 -11.27
N ARG A 396 -21.46 -16.02 -12.16
CA ARG A 396 -20.33 -15.28 -12.74
C ARG A 396 -20.76 -13.93 -13.30
N GLU A 397 -21.75 -13.90 -14.19
CA GLU A 397 -22.18 -12.66 -14.84
C GLU A 397 -22.68 -11.61 -13.85
N SER A 398 -23.48 -12.04 -12.86
CA SER A 398 -23.99 -11.16 -11.82
C SER A 398 -22.84 -10.57 -11.00
N LEU A 399 -21.92 -11.42 -10.54
CA LEU A 399 -20.75 -11.01 -9.77
C LEU A 399 -19.82 -10.08 -10.56
N SER A 400 -19.61 -10.36 -11.85
CA SER A 400 -18.84 -9.51 -12.76
C SER A 400 -19.45 -8.12 -12.91
N ARG A 401 -20.77 -8.05 -13.20
CA ARG A 401 -21.49 -6.78 -13.32
C ARG A 401 -21.45 -6.00 -12.00
N GLN A 402 -21.66 -6.69 -10.89
CA GLN A 402 -21.63 -6.09 -9.55
C GLN A 402 -20.25 -5.49 -9.24
N LEU A 403 -19.17 -6.25 -9.42
CA LEU A 403 -17.80 -5.80 -9.16
C LEU A 403 -17.41 -4.61 -10.05
N ALA A 404 -17.72 -4.68 -11.36
CA ALA A 404 -17.45 -3.58 -12.27
C ALA A 404 -18.23 -2.31 -11.89
N ALA A 405 -19.50 -2.45 -11.47
CA ALA A 405 -20.30 -1.34 -10.97
C ALA A 405 -19.74 -0.77 -9.66
N ALA A 406 -19.33 -1.64 -8.72
CA ALA A 406 -18.72 -1.24 -7.46
C ALA A 406 -17.40 -0.49 -7.70
N ALA A 407 -16.56 -0.95 -8.63
CA ALA A 407 -15.32 -0.29 -9.00
C ALA A 407 -15.56 1.10 -9.61
N ARG A 408 -16.59 1.28 -10.44
CA ARG A 408 -16.99 2.61 -10.95
C ARG A 408 -17.44 3.54 -9.82
N ARG A 409 -18.35 3.08 -8.95
CA ARG A 409 -18.79 3.84 -7.78
C ARG A 409 -17.61 4.22 -6.86
N ALA A 410 -16.67 3.30 -6.66
CA ALA A 410 -15.49 3.55 -5.87
C ALA A 410 -14.62 4.68 -6.45
N ARG A 411 -14.46 4.72 -7.79
CA ARG A 411 -13.73 5.79 -8.48
C ARG A 411 -14.41 7.14 -8.35
N ASP A 412 -15.74 7.18 -8.53
CA ASP A 412 -16.50 8.43 -8.42
C ASP A 412 -16.45 8.97 -6.99
N ARG A 413 -16.67 8.11 -5.99
CA ARG A 413 -16.55 8.49 -4.57
C ARG A 413 -15.15 8.97 -4.22
N LEU A 414 -14.11 8.26 -4.67
CA LEU A 414 -12.72 8.67 -4.44
C LEU A 414 -12.43 10.06 -4.99
N ARG A 415 -12.88 10.36 -6.21
CA ARG A 415 -12.73 11.70 -6.80
C ARG A 415 -13.37 12.75 -5.90
N ASP A 416 -14.59 12.50 -5.45
CA ASP A 416 -15.36 13.48 -4.67
C ASP A 416 -14.78 13.64 -3.26
N ASP A 417 -14.42 12.55 -2.58
CA ASP A 417 -13.82 12.53 -1.24
C ASP A 417 -12.47 13.25 -1.23
N TYR A 418 -11.60 12.97 -2.21
CA TYR A 418 -10.30 13.64 -2.31
C TYR A 418 -10.43 15.09 -2.78
N ALA A 419 -11.41 15.43 -3.63
CA ALA A 419 -11.68 16.82 -3.94
C ALA A 419 -12.09 17.61 -2.69
N ARG A 420 -12.93 17.04 -1.82
CA ARG A 420 -13.27 17.66 -0.52
C ARG A 420 -12.05 17.78 0.39
N LEU A 421 -11.26 16.71 0.54
CA LEU A 421 -10.03 16.74 1.33
C LEU A 421 -9.07 17.83 0.83
N PHE A 422 -8.76 17.88 -0.47
CA PHE A 422 -7.81 18.86 -0.99
C PHE A 422 -8.34 20.29 -0.88
N ARG A 423 -9.64 20.52 -1.05
CA ARG A 423 -10.25 21.83 -0.74
C ARG A 423 -10.11 22.19 0.73
N ALA A 424 -10.35 21.26 1.64
CA ALA A 424 -10.18 21.51 3.08
C ALA A 424 -8.72 21.78 3.46
N LEU A 425 -7.77 21.08 2.84
CA LEU A 425 -6.35 21.25 3.08
C LEU A 425 -5.79 22.56 2.49
N VAL A 426 -6.26 22.96 1.29
CA VAL A 426 -5.76 24.17 0.60
C VAL A 426 -6.53 25.43 0.99
N GLY A 427 -7.84 25.32 1.25
CA GLY A 427 -8.75 26.44 1.48
C GLY A 427 -8.78 26.99 2.90
N SER A 428 -8.08 26.38 3.86
CA SER A 428 -8.06 26.84 5.25
C SER A 428 -7.40 28.21 5.48
N ASP A 429 -6.88 28.85 4.43
CA ASP A 429 -6.30 30.20 4.49
C ASP A 429 -7.31 31.35 4.37
N SER A 430 -8.59 31.08 4.04
CA SER A 430 -9.58 32.16 3.81
C SER A 430 -10.31 32.67 5.05
N GLY A 431 -9.97 32.23 6.27
CA GLY A 431 -10.59 32.72 7.51
C GLY A 431 -12.08 32.39 7.69
N ASP A 432 -12.67 31.62 6.77
CA ASP A 432 -14.08 31.26 6.83
C ASP A 432 -14.25 29.91 7.55
N SER A 433 -14.68 29.98 8.81
CA SER A 433 -14.71 28.87 9.78
C SER A 433 -15.79 27.81 9.53
N ARG A 434 -16.42 27.78 8.35
CA ARG A 434 -17.49 26.84 8.01
C ARG A 434 -17.04 25.80 6.99
N VAL A 435 -16.19 24.86 7.44
CA VAL A 435 -16.03 23.58 6.74
C VAL A 435 -17.09 22.64 7.29
N GLU A 436 -18.21 22.50 6.56
CA GLU A 436 -19.21 21.47 6.82
C GLU A 436 -18.54 20.09 6.85
N SER A 437 -18.97 19.23 7.78
CA SER A 437 -18.37 17.92 8.04
C SER A 437 -18.23 17.05 6.78
N LEU A 438 -17.04 16.46 6.57
CA LEU A 438 -16.68 15.62 5.41
C LEU A 438 -17.53 14.36 5.22
#